data_AF-A0A0C3QFM4-F1
#
_entry.id   AF-A0A0C3QFM4-F1
#
_cell.length_a   1.000
_cell.length_b   1.000
_cell.length_c   1.000
_cell.angle_alpha   90.00
_cell.angle_beta   90.00
_cell.angle_gamma   90.00
#
_symmetry.space_group_name_H-M   'P 1'
#
loop_
_entity.id
_entity.type
_entity.pdbx_description
1 polymer ?
#
loop_
_entity_poly.entity_id
_entity_poly.type
_entity_poly.pdbx_seq_one_letter_code
_entity_poly.pdbx_strand_id
1 'polypeptide(L)'
;MTTTTQRPRLTLNGEDPYKSLSTSIIATGCKVLAELQQLNQKGWEDPSLDAHFQNWKAVSAQPSTAETASNWLKTYCKSMHEMNRQMKFIPDGPLNFLDLGCAPGGYSKCALETNPRATGTGLCLPFHDGGHLFMLPTYMRTRYTVHYADMTKYSLRKGETTDLAPPLPFPPASFDLIIADGHPLHTREFNERVPHVLLVTQLIITLEAIKEGGTIFIKLSKPASFTTASVLYLLDSICSSLETIKPRTVHGNRGTFYAIARGVQRGEAMEGYVDILYKMRQDFLNGALDLDNVLSHYEQIITLARLREIYIPRLIELGTPVWEVQREHLERFIRDKALDSAIKVELKGENDIQAND
;
A
#
# COMPACT_ATOMS: atom_id res chain seq x y z
N MET A 1 15.83 -18.27 -28.88
CA MET A 1 14.44 -18.13 -29.35
C MET A 1 13.71 -17.26 -28.34
N THR A 2 13.34 -16.06 -28.78
CA THR A 2 12.73 -14.98 -28.00
C THR A 2 11.28 -15.31 -27.68
N THR A 3 10.97 -15.57 -26.40
CA THR A 3 9.60 -15.66 -25.91
C THR A 3 9.04 -14.26 -25.72
N THR A 4 8.33 -13.79 -26.75
CA THR A 4 7.42 -12.65 -26.70
C THR A 4 6.37 -12.89 -25.63
N THR A 5 6.40 -12.12 -24.54
CA THR A 5 5.37 -12.14 -23.50
C THR A 5 4.05 -11.64 -24.10
N GLN A 6 3.17 -12.57 -24.48
CA GLN A 6 1.83 -12.27 -24.94
C GLN A 6 1.02 -11.61 -23.81
N ARG A 7 0.39 -10.48 -24.13
CA ARG A 7 -0.56 -9.75 -23.29
C ARG A 7 -1.71 -10.69 -22.83
N PRO A 8 -2.25 -10.50 -21.62
CA PRO A 8 -3.51 -11.16 -21.25
C PRO A 8 -4.61 -10.72 -22.21
N ARG A 9 -5.26 -11.71 -22.85
CA ARG A 9 -6.44 -11.53 -23.70
C ARG A 9 -7.63 -11.13 -22.83
N LEU A 10 -8.27 -10.02 -23.20
CA LEU A 10 -9.63 -9.66 -22.80
C LEU A 10 -10.57 -10.86 -23.02
N THR A 11 -11.27 -11.31 -21.97
CA THR A 11 -12.33 -12.30 -22.09
C THR A 11 -13.66 -11.64 -22.45
N LEU A 12 -14.47 -12.44 -23.14
CA LEU A 12 -15.73 -12.09 -23.79
C LEU A 12 -16.84 -11.78 -22.78
N ASN A 13 -16.81 -10.56 -22.24
CA ASN A 13 -17.96 -9.75 -21.81
C ASN A 13 -17.58 -8.27 -21.53
N GLY A 14 -16.36 -7.86 -21.89
CA GLY A 14 -16.09 -6.52 -22.41
C GLY A 14 -15.96 -5.36 -21.42
N GLU A 15 -16.21 -5.54 -20.12
CA GLU A 15 -15.83 -4.55 -19.11
C GLU A 15 -14.86 -5.13 -18.10
N ASP A 16 -13.71 -4.48 -18.00
CA ASP A 16 -12.86 -4.57 -16.84
C ASP A 16 -13.67 -4.03 -15.62
N PRO A 17 -13.90 -4.79 -14.55
CA PRO A 17 -14.58 -4.30 -13.35
C PRO A 17 -13.86 -3.10 -12.69
N TYR A 18 -12.56 -2.88 -12.98
CA TYR A 18 -11.84 -1.64 -12.66
C TYR A 18 -12.34 -0.44 -13.48
N LYS A 19 -12.79 -0.64 -14.72
CA LYS A 19 -13.45 0.40 -15.52
C LYS A 19 -14.82 0.75 -14.96
N SER A 20 -15.64 -0.19 -14.46
CA SER A 20 -16.99 0.20 -14.03
C SER A 20 -17.03 1.07 -12.75
N LEU A 21 -16.23 0.78 -11.71
CA LEU A 21 -16.34 1.54 -10.45
C LEU A 21 -15.80 2.97 -10.62
N SER A 22 -14.64 3.11 -11.25
CA SER A 22 -14.08 4.41 -11.58
C SER A 22 -14.97 5.21 -12.53
N THR A 23 -15.59 4.56 -13.52
CA THR A 23 -16.60 5.18 -14.39
C THR A 23 -17.83 5.62 -13.59
N SER A 24 -18.30 4.82 -12.64
CA SER A 24 -19.44 5.18 -11.78
C SER A 24 -19.13 6.43 -10.95
N ILE A 25 -17.92 6.53 -10.39
CA ILE A 25 -17.48 7.72 -9.64
C ILE A 25 -17.36 8.95 -10.56
N ILE A 26 -16.83 8.79 -11.77
CA ILE A 26 -16.72 9.91 -12.72
C ILE A 26 -18.10 10.36 -13.19
N ALA A 27 -19.04 9.44 -13.38
CA ALA A 27 -20.42 9.74 -13.78
C ALA A 27 -21.16 10.60 -12.73
N THR A 28 -20.73 10.62 -11.47
CA THR A 28 -21.26 11.54 -10.46
C THR A 28 -20.70 12.97 -10.57
N GLY A 29 -19.79 13.24 -11.51
CA GLY A 29 -19.15 14.53 -11.71
C GLY A 29 -17.80 14.71 -10.99
N CYS A 30 -17.15 13.63 -10.54
CA CYS A 30 -15.83 13.69 -9.89
C CYS A 30 -14.72 14.08 -10.89
N LYS A 31 -14.49 15.39 -11.05
CA LYS A 31 -13.53 15.94 -12.03
C LYS A 31 -12.08 15.51 -11.77
N VAL A 32 -11.63 15.53 -10.51
CA VAL A 32 -10.24 15.20 -10.18
C VAL A 32 -9.86 13.77 -10.58
N LEU A 33 -10.77 12.81 -10.42
CA LEU A 33 -10.54 11.43 -10.84
C LEU A 33 -10.52 11.32 -12.38
N ALA A 34 -11.42 12.02 -13.07
CA ALA A 34 -11.44 12.06 -14.53
C ALA A 34 -10.14 12.63 -15.12
N GLU A 35 -9.65 13.75 -14.57
CA GLU A 35 -8.36 14.36 -14.95
C GLU A 35 -7.19 13.40 -14.67
N LEU A 36 -7.18 12.78 -13.49
CA LEU A 36 -6.15 11.81 -13.12
C LEU A 36 -6.14 10.60 -14.07
N GLN A 37 -7.29 10.10 -14.51
CA GLN A 37 -7.35 9.03 -15.51
C GLN A 37 -6.76 9.45 -16.85
N GLN A 38 -7.05 10.66 -17.32
CA GLN A 38 -6.47 11.20 -18.55
C GLN A 38 -4.94 11.33 -18.44
N LEU A 39 -4.42 11.80 -17.31
CA LEU A 39 -2.97 11.90 -17.07
C LEU A 39 -2.29 10.53 -17.05
N ASN A 40 -2.91 9.54 -16.40
CA ASN A 40 -2.38 8.17 -16.40
C ASN A 40 -2.36 7.59 -17.82
N GLN A 41 -3.41 7.83 -18.62
CA GLN A 41 -3.47 7.37 -20.01
C GLN A 41 -2.33 7.96 -20.84
N LYS A 42 -2.09 9.28 -20.73
CA LYS A 42 -0.94 9.94 -21.37
C LYS A 42 0.39 9.33 -20.93
N GLY A 43 0.51 9.01 -19.64
CA GLY A 43 1.69 8.34 -19.08
C GLY A 43 1.97 6.96 -19.68
N TRP A 44 0.93 6.18 -19.96
CA TRP A 44 1.05 4.85 -20.59
C TRP A 44 1.39 4.92 -22.08
N GLU A 45 0.97 5.99 -22.77
CA GLU A 45 1.20 6.19 -24.20
C GLU A 45 2.60 6.75 -24.50
N ASP A 46 3.30 7.29 -23.50
CA ASP A 46 4.65 7.84 -23.63
C ASP A 46 5.73 6.78 -23.24
N PRO A 47 6.53 6.28 -24.20
CA PRO A 47 7.57 5.28 -23.94
C PRO A 47 8.65 5.73 -22.95
N SER A 48 8.91 7.05 -22.84
CA SER A 48 9.90 7.60 -21.93
C SER A 48 9.44 7.57 -20.47
N LEU A 49 8.13 7.71 -20.24
CA LEU A 49 7.51 7.62 -18.92
C LEU A 49 7.42 6.15 -18.48
N ASP A 50 7.12 5.22 -19.38
CA ASP A 50 7.15 3.78 -19.07
C ASP A 50 8.57 3.31 -18.67
N ALA A 51 9.61 3.74 -19.41
CA ALA A 51 11.01 3.42 -19.09
C ALA A 51 11.43 3.83 -17.67
N HIS A 52 10.91 4.96 -17.17
CA HIS A 52 11.16 5.38 -15.78
C HIS A 52 10.63 4.38 -14.75
N PHE A 53 9.41 3.86 -14.96
CA PHE A 53 8.80 2.87 -14.05
C PHE A 53 9.45 1.49 -14.18
N GLN A 54 9.88 1.09 -15.38
CA GLN A 54 10.63 -0.15 -15.58
C GLN A 54 12.00 -0.10 -14.90
N ASN A 55 12.73 1.01 -15.04
CA ASN A 55 14.01 1.20 -14.34
C ASN A 55 13.82 1.15 -12.82
N TRP A 56 12.74 1.75 -12.29
CA TRP A 56 12.45 1.67 -10.87
C TRP A 56 12.23 0.21 -10.41
N LYS A 57 11.47 -0.59 -11.17
CA LYS A 57 11.28 -2.02 -10.86
C LYS A 57 12.62 -2.75 -10.82
N ALA A 58 13.47 -2.54 -11.82
CA ALA A 58 14.80 -3.15 -11.88
C ALA A 58 15.68 -2.77 -10.68
N VAL A 59 15.69 -1.49 -10.29
CA VAL A 59 16.44 -1.02 -9.10
C VAL A 59 15.86 -1.61 -7.81
N SER A 60 14.54 -1.67 -7.67
CA SER A 60 13.88 -2.21 -6.48
C SER A 60 14.01 -3.74 -6.34
N ALA A 61 14.36 -4.44 -7.41
CA ALA A 61 14.65 -5.86 -7.40
C ALA A 61 16.04 -6.19 -6.83
N GLN A 62 16.89 -5.17 -6.65
CA GLN A 62 18.20 -5.34 -6.03
C GLN A 62 18.08 -5.41 -4.50
N PRO A 63 18.84 -6.31 -3.83
CA PRO A 63 18.94 -6.30 -2.38
C PRO A 63 19.35 -4.93 -1.84
N SER A 64 18.80 -4.54 -0.70
CA SER A 64 19.13 -3.25 -0.09
C SER A 64 20.58 -3.23 0.41
N THR A 65 21.32 -2.17 0.09
CA THR A 65 22.61 -1.87 0.72
C THR A 65 22.38 -1.03 1.99
N ALA A 66 23.41 -0.89 2.83
CA ALA A 66 23.33 -0.03 4.01
C ALA A 66 23.00 1.44 3.64
N GLU A 67 23.52 1.91 2.51
CA GLU A 67 23.26 3.25 1.99
C GLU A 67 21.81 3.41 1.54
N THR A 68 21.29 2.50 0.70
CA THR A 68 19.91 2.60 0.22
C THR A 68 18.91 2.43 1.36
N ALA A 69 19.15 1.50 2.28
CA ALA A 69 18.31 1.30 3.45
C ALA A 69 18.31 2.52 4.40
N SER A 70 19.46 3.19 4.57
CA SER A 70 19.57 4.43 5.35
C SER A 70 18.80 5.59 4.69
N ASN A 71 18.87 5.71 3.36
CA ASN A 71 18.11 6.72 2.62
C ASN A 71 16.60 6.47 2.70
N TRP A 72 16.17 5.21 2.60
CA TRP A 72 14.77 4.82 2.78
C TRP A 72 14.28 5.06 4.21
N LEU A 73 15.07 4.73 5.23
CA LEU A 73 14.77 5.02 6.65
C LEU A 73 14.43 6.51 6.82
N LYS A 74 15.30 7.39 6.33
CA LYS A 74 15.10 8.86 6.41
C LYS A 74 13.86 9.31 5.64
N THR A 75 13.66 8.78 4.44
CA THR A 75 12.55 9.15 3.56
C THR A 75 11.19 8.77 4.16
N TYR A 76 11.05 7.53 4.62
CA TYR A 76 9.80 7.06 5.23
C TYR A 76 9.54 7.72 6.59
N CYS A 77 10.59 7.99 7.40
CA CYS A 77 10.44 8.79 8.62
C CYS A 77 9.90 10.20 8.32
N LYS A 78 10.50 10.90 7.34
CA LYS A 78 10.04 12.23 6.90
C LYS A 78 8.59 12.21 6.42
N SER A 79 8.21 11.18 5.67
CA SER A 79 6.84 11.00 5.18
C SER A 79 5.84 10.79 6.30
N MET A 80 6.16 9.97 7.30
CA MET A 80 5.26 9.79 8.44
C MET A 80 5.17 11.06 9.30
N HIS A 81 6.26 11.82 9.46
CA HIS A 81 6.21 13.14 10.10
C HIS A 81 5.30 14.12 9.35
N GLU A 82 5.33 14.11 8.02
CA GLU A 82 4.43 14.91 7.18
C GLU A 82 2.96 14.52 7.44
N MET A 83 2.65 13.22 7.38
CA MET A 83 1.29 12.72 7.55
C MET A 83 0.77 12.92 8.98
N ASN A 84 1.60 12.66 9.99
CA ASN A 84 1.22 12.83 11.39
C ASN A 84 1.01 14.30 11.76
N ARG A 85 1.73 15.23 11.14
CA ARG A 85 1.47 16.67 11.34
C ARG A 85 0.07 17.09 10.85
N GLN A 86 -0.39 16.48 9.76
CA GLN A 86 -1.71 16.76 9.19
C GLN A 86 -2.82 16.03 9.94
N MET A 87 -2.61 14.76 10.25
CA MET A 87 -3.68 13.85 10.70
C MET A 87 -3.63 13.51 12.20
N LYS A 88 -2.53 13.84 12.90
CA LYS A 88 -2.33 13.67 14.35
C LYS A 88 -2.75 12.29 14.87
N PHE A 89 -2.26 11.23 14.22
CA PHE A 89 -2.66 9.85 14.53
C PHE A 89 -1.71 9.12 15.47
N ILE A 90 -0.55 9.71 15.80
CA ILE A 90 0.35 9.22 16.85
C ILE A 90 -0.03 9.92 18.16
N PRO A 91 -0.55 9.21 19.16
CA PRO A 91 -0.97 9.80 20.44
C PRO A 91 0.22 10.33 21.25
N ASP A 92 -0.02 11.34 22.09
CA ASP A 92 0.96 11.84 23.08
C ASP A 92 1.06 10.93 24.33
N GLY A 93 0.09 10.02 24.50
CA GLY A 93 -0.11 9.02 25.58
C GLY A 93 0.99 7.97 25.73
N PRO A 94 0.92 7.06 26.72
CA PRO A 94 1.56 5.75 26.59
C PRO A 94 1.08 5.10 25.28
N LEU A 95 2.01 4.54 24.51
CA LEU A 95 1.71 4.00 23.18
C LEU A 95 2.45 2.68 22.99
N ASN A 96 1.73 1.59 22.77
CA ASN A 96 2.31 0.36 22.24
C ASN A 96 1.91 0.20 20.79
N PHE A 97 2.87 0.19 19.85
CA PHE A 97 2.57 0.10 18.42
C PHE A 97 3.17 -1.13 17.75
N LEU A 98 2.52 -1.57 16.67
CA LEU A 98 2.98 -2.64 15.79
C LEU A 98 3.32 -2.07 14.42
N ASP A 99 4.45 -2.47 13.83
CA ASP A 99 4.87 -2.09 12.47
C ASP A 99 5.04 -3.36 11.62
N LEU A 100 4.10 -3.59 10.71
CA LEU A 100 4.09 -4.71 9.75
C LEU A 100 4.77 -4.28 8.46
N GLY A 101 5.83 -5.00 8.09
CA GLY A 101 6.73 -4.55 7.02
C GLY A 101 7.74 -3.53 7.51
N CYS A 102 8.20 -3.63 8.77
CA CYS A 102 8.92 -2.55 9.44
C CYS A 102 10.33 -2.25 8.91
N ALA A 103 10.86 -2.97 7.92
CA ALA A 103 12.16 -2.64 7.33
C ALA A 103 12.00 -1.55 6.25
N PRO A 104 12.80 -0.47 6.26
CA PRO A 104 14.04 -0.29 7.04
C PRO A 104 13.87 0.36 8.43
N GLY A 105 12.66 0.69 8.85
CA GLY A 105 12.35 1.22 10.19
C GLY A 105 11.92 2.67 10.21
N GLY A 106 11.58 3.26 9.06
CA GLY A 106 11.31 4.70 8.95
C GLY A 106 10.08 5.12 9.74
N TYR A 107 9.00 4.33 9.68
CA TYR A 107 7.77 4.61 10.42
C TYR A 107 7.94 4.36 11.92
N SER A 108 8.52 3.22 12.29
CA SER A 108 8.98 2.97 13.65
C SER A 108 9.83 4.10 14.23
N LYS A 109 10.79 4.63 13.47
CA LYS A 109 11.61 5.77 13.87
C LYS A 109 10.76 7.00 14.14
N CYS A 110 9.86 7.36 13.22
CA CYS A 110 8.97 8.51 13.39
C CYS A 110 8.07 8.37 14.63
N ALA A 111 7.48 7.20 14.87
CA ALA A 111 6.65 6.93 16.04
C ALA A 111 7.43 7.10 17.35
N LEU A 112 8.63 6.53 17.43
CA LEU A 112 9.49 6.62 18.62
C LEU A 112 10.08 8.03 18.86
N GLU A 113 10.25 8.83 17.81
CA GLU A 113 10.65 10.26 17.89
C GLU A 113 9.50 11.15 18.32
N THR A 114 8.31 10.92 17.75
CA THR A 114 7.12 11.72 18.02
C THR A 114 6.64 11.49 19.45
N ASN A 115 6.67 10.23 19.90
CA ASN A 115 6.24 9.86 21.25
C ASN A 115 7.39 9.17 22.02
N PRO A 116 8.04 9.89 22.95
CA PRO A 116 9.09 9.34 23.81
C PRO A 116 8.62 8.21 24.74
N ARG A 117 7.32 8.11 25.00
CA ARG A 117 6.68 7.05 25.81
C ARG A 117 6.23 5.84 24.99
N ALA A 118 6.48 5.85 23.68
CA ALA A 118 6.11 4.74 22.82
C ALA A 118 7.04 3.53 23.02
N THR A 119 6.47 2.33 22.95
CA THR A 119 7.17 1.08 22.71
C THR A 119 6.67 0.48 21.40
N GLY A 120 7.55 -0.18 20.65
CA GLY A 120 7.20 -0.74 19.35
C GLY A 120 7.55 -2.21 19.21
N THR A 121 6.76 -2.92 18.42
CA THR A 121 7.07 -4.25 17.91
C THR A 121 7.03 -4.22 16.39
N GLY A 122 8.00 -4.88 15.74
CA GLY A 122 8.12 -4.94 14.29
C GLY A 122 8.09 -6.35 13.76
N LEU A 123 7.41 -6.55 12.63
CA LEU A 123 7.54 -7.75 11.81
C LEU A 123 8.12 -7.34 10.45
N CYS A 124 9.28 -7.90 10.09
CA CYS A 124 9.81 -7.74 8.73
C CYS A 124 10.45 -9.03 8.22
N LEU A 125 10.54 -9.14 6.91
CA LEU A 125 11.13 -10.29 6.26
C LEU A 125 12.64 -10.36 6.53
N PRO A 126 13.22 -11.55 6.81
CA PRO A 126 14.66 -11.71 6.95
C PRO A 126 15.42 -11.31 5.68
N PHE A 127 16.61 -10.71 5.84
CA PHE A 127 17.43 -10.27 4.70
C PHE A 127 17.81 -11.43 3.76
N HIS A 128 18.15 -12.60 4.32
CA HIS A 128 18.50 -13.79 3.53
C HIS A 128 17.33 -14.34 2.72
N ASP A 129 16.10 -14.03 3.11
CA ASP A 129 14.91 -14.40 2.36
C ASP A 129 14.47 -13.30 1.38
N GLY A 130 15.31 -12.31 1.09
CA GLY A 130 15.02 -11.19 0.19
C GLY A 130 14.45 -9.94 0.88
N GLY A 131 14.40 -9.90 2.21
CA GLY A 131 14.01 -8.72 2.98
C GLY A 131 15.00 -7.55 2.87
N HIS A 132 14.56 -6.36 3.27
CA HIS A 132 15.42 -5.18 3.37
C HIS A 132 16.13 -5.10 4.72
N LEU A 133 17.28 -4.41 4.76
CA LEU A 133 18.02 -4.16 6.00
C LEU A 133 17.18 -3.31 6.97
N PHE A 134 17.11 -3.75 8.22
CA PHE A 134 16.49 -2.99 9.30
C PHE A 134 17.49 -2.04 9.95
N MET A 135 17.26 -0.74 9.80
CA MET A 135 18.21 0.35 10.08
C MET A 135 17.80 1.24 11.25
N LEU A 136 16.84 0.82 12.09
CA LEU A 136 16.45 1.60 13.26
C LEU A 136 17.68 1.79 14.19
N PRO A 137 17.99 3.04 14.63
CA PRO A 137 19.17 3.30 15.45
C PRO A 137 19.19 2.50 16.75
N THR A 138 20.37 2.02 17.15
CA THR A 138 20.55 1.14 18.33
C THR A 138 19.94 1.72 19.60
N TYR A 139 20.10 3.02 19.85
CA TYR A 139 19.54 3.67 21.06
C TYR A 139 18.01 3.63 21.11
N MET A 140 17.31 3.56 19.97
CA MET A 140 15.86 3.43 19.89
C MET A 140 15.39 1.98 20.08
N ARG A 141 16.27 0.99 19.83
CA ARG A 141 15.96 -0.44 19.98
C ARG A 141 15.70 -0.85 21.43
N THR A 142 16.13 -0.03 22.39
CA THR A 142 15.78 -0.22 23.81
C THR A 142 14.27 -0.18 24.08
N ARG A 143 13.49 0.47 23.20
CA ARG A 143 12.02 0.55 23.24
C ARG A 143 11.37 -0.13 22.04
N TYR A 144 12.12 -0.95 21.29
CA TYR A 144 11.63 -1.54 20.05
C TYR A 144 12.12 -2.98 19.84
N THR A 145 11.17 -3.91 19.74
CA THR A 145 11.44 -5.32 19.45
C THR A 145 11.20 -5.59 17.97
N VAL A 146 12.13 -6.30 17.29
CA VAL A 146 11.96 -6.70 15.89
C VAL A 146 11.97 -8.22 15.78
N HIS A 147 11.00 -8.77 15.05
CA HIS A 147 10.98 -10.18 14.67
C HIS A 147 11.20 -10.29 13.15
N TYR A 148 12.19 -11.10 12.78
CA TYR A 148 12.51 -11.39 11.40
C TYR A 148 11.78 -12.68 10.98
N ALA A 149 10.67 -12.53 10.28
CA ALA A 149 9.85 -13.64 9.82
C ALA A 149 9.00 -13.25 8.60
N ASP A 150 8.65 -14.25 7.79
CA ASP A 150 7.62 -14.08 6.77
C ASP A 150 6.23 -14.10 7.42
N MET A 151 5.58 -12.94 7.50
CA MET A 151 4.30 -12.82 8.20
C MET A 151 3.19 -13.69 7.59
N THR A 152 3.33 -14.10 6.32
CA THR A 152 2.36 -14.98 5.65
C THR A 152 2.41 -16.41 6.17
N LYS A 153 3.45 -16.78 6.92
CA LYS A 153 3.68 -18.12 7.47
C LYS A 153 3.23 -18.30 8.92
N TYR A 154 2.72 -17.26 9.58
CA TYR A 154 2.17 -17.42 10.93
C TYR A 154 0.87 -18.22 10.90
N SER A 155 0.65 -19.00 11.96
CA SER A 155 -0.65 -19.52 12.33
C SER A 155 -1.48 -18.35 12.86
N LEU A 156 -2.52 -17.99 12.11
CA LEU A 156 -3.31 -16.82 12.41
C LEU A 156 -4.63 -17.20 13.10
N ARG A 157 -5.12 -18.45 13.00
CA ARG A 157 -6.36 -18.88 13.67
C ARG A 157 -6.09 -20.03 14.66
N LYS A 158 -6.78 -20.01 15.80
CA LYS A 158 -6.77 -21.13 16.75
C LYS A 158 -7.33 -22.38 16.07
N GLY A 159 -6.51 -23.44 15.99
CA GLY A 159 -6.88 -24.68 15.31
C GLY A 159 -6.52 -24.73 13.83
N GLU A 160 -5.78 -23.74 13.30
CA GLU A 160 -5.15 -23.86 11.97
C GLU A 160 -4.11 -24.99 12.05
N THR A 161 -4.46 -26.17 11.51
CA THR A 161 -3.68 -27.41 11.52
C THR A 161 -2.51 -27.34 10.55
N THR A 162 -1.58 -26.43 10.81
CA THR A 162 -0.23 -26.57 10.28
C THR A 162 0.67 -26.75 11.49
N ASP A 163 0.98 -28.00 11.82
CA ASP A 163 1.82 -28.40 12.97
C ASP A 163 3.24 -27.77 12.96
N LEU A 164 3.54 -26.91 11.97
CA LEU A 164 4.81 -26.25 11.73
C LEU A 164 4.72 -24.71 11.74
N ALA A 165 3.53 -24.09 11.68
CA ALA A 165 3.43 -22.63 11.64
C ALA A 165 3.44 -22.05 13.07
N PRO A 166 4.37 -21.14 13.41
CA PRO A 166 4.40 -20.54 14.73
C PRO A 166 3.19 -19.61 14.93
N PRO A 167 2.71 -19.41 16.17
CA PRO A 167 1.76 -18.34 16.46
C PRO A 167 2.42 -16.97 16.30
N LEU A 168 1.61 -15.91 16.26
CA LEU A 168 2.11 -14.53 16.31
C LEU A 168 2.96 -14.32 17.59
N PRO A 169 4.06 -13.55 17.52
CA PRO A 169 4.98 -13.37 18.64
C PRO A 169 4.49 -12.35 19.68
N PHE A 170 3.19 -12.06 19.68
CA PHE A 170 2.52 -11.12 20.58
C PHE A 170 1.08 -11.57 20.82
N PRO A 171 0.48 -11.21 21.97
CA PRO A 171 -0.91 -11.54 22.25
C PRO A 171 -1.88 -10.73 21.36
N PRO A 172 -3.11 -11.21 21.15
CA PRO A 172 -4.17 -10.41 20.52
C PRO A 172 -4.48 -9.15 21.35
N ALA A 173 -5.08 -8.13 20.72
CA ALA A 173 -5.49 -6.88 21.36
C ALA A 173 -4.38 -6.19 22.18
N SER A 174 -3.15 -6.15 21.66
CA SER A 174 -1.97 -5.64 22.38
C SER A 174 -1.56 -4.22 21.99
N PHE A 175 -2.00 -3.71 20.84
CA PHE A 175 -1.46 -2.48 20.26
C PHE A 175 -2.50 -1.36 20.15
N ASP A 176 -2.07 -0.16 20.48
CA ASP A 176 -2.87 1.07 20.40
C ASP A 176 -2.79 1.70 19.00
N LEU A 177 -1.69 1.47 18.28
CA LEU A 177 -1.47 1.86 16.89
C LEU A 177 -0.89 0.69 16.10
N ILE A 178 -1.45 0.39 14.93
CA ILE A 178 -0.86 -0.56 13.98
C ILE A 178 -0.52 0.16 12.68
N ILE A 179 0.71 -0.02 12.23
CA ILE A 179 1.26 0.47 10.96
C ILE A 179 1.36 -0.76 10.04
N ALA A 180 0.63 -0.77 8.93
CA ALA A 180 0.64 -1.86 7.96
C ALA A 180 1.14 -1.36 6.59
N ASP A 181 2.43 -1.57 6.32
CA ASP A 181 3.11 -1.23 5.05
C ASP A 181 3.96 -2.42 4.51
N GLY A 182 3.54 -3.64 4.81
CA GLY A 182 4.03 -4.81 4.11
C GLY A 182 3.61 -4.73 2.64
N HIS A 183 4.58 -4.82 1.74
CA HIS A 183 4.35 -4.85 0.30
C HIS A 183 5.21 -5.93 -0.34
N PRO A 184 4.77 -6.50 -1.49
CA PRO A 184 5.59 -7.45 -2.24
C PRO A 184 6.93 -6.83 -2.60
N LEU A 185 8.01 -7.54 -2.29
CA LEU A 185 9.36 -7.10 -2.63
C LEU A 185 9.73 -7.64 -4.02
N HIS A 186 10.30 -6.79 -4.84
CA HIS A 186 10.80 -7.15 -6.17
C HIS A 186 12.07 -8.02 -6.12
N THR A 187 12.66 -8.19 -4.93
CA THR A 187 13.79 -9.07 -4.62
C THR A 187 13.42 -10.55 -4.59
N ARG A 188 12.13 -10.89 -4.69
CA ARG A 188 11.61 -12.26 -4.77
C ARG A 188 10.97 -12.52 -6.11
N GLU A 189 10.82 -13.79 -6.46
CA GLU A 189 9.93 -14.18 -7.54
C GLU A 189 8.52 -13.65 -7.28
N PHE A 190 8.03 -12.85 -8.22
CA PHE A 190 6.73 -12.23 -8.10
C PHE A 190 5.66 -13.17 -8.68
N ASN A 191 4.82 -13.69 -7.81
CA ASN A 191 3.58 -14.38 -8.19
C ASN A 191 2.40 -13.41 -7.99
N GLU A 192 1.45 -13.41 -8.92
CA GLU A 192 0.24 -12.58 -8.90
C GLU A 192 -0.58 -12.72 -7.60
N ARG A 193 -0.42 -13.81 -6.83
CA ARG A 193 -1.08 -13.97 -5.51
C ARG A 193 -0.45 -13.21 -4.38
N VAL A 194 0.87 -12.97 -4.45
CA VAL A 194 1.64 -12.43 -3.34
C VAL A 194 1.05 -11.12 -2.80
N PRO A 195 0.64 -10.14 -3.64
CA PRO A 195 -0.01 -8.92 -3.14
C PRO A 195 -1.28 -9.18 -2.34
N HIS A 196 -2.13 -10.11 -2.78
CA HIS A 196 -3.42 -10.40 -2.16
C HIS A 196 -3.24 -11.18 -0.85
N VAL A 197 -2.42 -12.22 -0.86
CA VAL A 197 -2.08 -12.98 0.35
C VAL A 197 -1.49 -12.04 1.40
N LEU A 198 -0.56 -11.16 1.01
CA LEU A 198 0.10 -10.25 1.93
C LEU A 198 -0.86 -9.18 2.48
N LEU A 199 -1.74 -8.60 1.65
CA LEU A 199 -2.73 -7.63 2.11
C LEU A 199 -3.72 -8.27 3.09
N VAL A 200 -4.29 -9.43 2.74
CA VAL A 200 -5.24 -10.13 3.61
C VAL A 200 -4.58 -10.58 4.91
N THR A 201 -3.36 -11.13 4.85
CA THR A 201 -2.57 -11.50 6.04
C THR A 201 -2.36 -10.31 6.96
N GLN A 202 -1.98 -9.14 6.43
CA GLN A 202 -1.79 -7.95 7.24
C GLN A 202 -3.09 -7.44 7.85
N LEU A 203 -4.20 -7.49 7.12
CA LEU A 203 -5.52 -7.13 7.66
C LEU A 203 -5.90 -8.04 8.83
N ILE A 204 -5.74 -9.37 8.68
CA ILE A 204 -6.00 -10.33 9.77
C ILE A 204 -5.15 -9.99 10.99
N ILE A 205 -3.82 -9.87 10.83
CA ILE A 205 -2.91 -9.55 11.95
C ILE A 205 -3.31 -8.23 12.59
N THR A 206 -3.67 -7.22 11.78
CA THR A 206 -4.08 -5.90 12.26
C THR A 206 -5.34 -5.99 13.12
N LEU A 207 -6.40 -6.65 12.65
CA LEU A 207 -7.67 -6.75 13.37
C LEU A 207 -7.57 -7.62 14.64
N GLU A 208 -6.73 -8.66 14.61
CA GLU A 208 -6.46 -9.49 15.79
C GLU A 208 -5.66 -8.72 16.85
N ALA A 209 -4.65 -7.96 16.43
CA ALA A 209 -3.68 -7.34 17.33
C ALA A 209 -4.08 -5.96 17.86
N ILE A 210 -5.04 -5.26 17.23
CA ILE A 210 -5.47 -3.92 17.63
C ILE A 210 -6.34 -3.95 18.89
N LYS A 211 -6.11 -3.03 19.82
CA LYS A 211 -6.98 -2.81 20.98
C LYS A 211 -8.30 -2.15 20.59
N GLU A 212 -9.30 -2.32 21.46
CA GLU A 212 -10.50 -1.48 21.43
C GLU A 212 -10.11 0.01 21.45
N GLY A 213 -10.73 0.80 20.58
CA GLY A 213 -10.43 2.22 20.44
C GLY A 213 -9.12 2.54 19.71
N GLY A 214 -8.37 1.53 19.25
CA GLY A 214 -7.06 1.69 18.62
C GLY A 214 -7.11 2.39 17.25
N THR A 215 -5.93 2.70 16.72
CA THR A 215 -5.75 3.30 15.39
C THR A 215 -5.03 2.35 14.43
N ILE A 216 -5.53 2.24 13.20
CA ILE A 216 -4.89 1.52 12.10
C ILE A 216 -4.41 2.55 11.08
N PHE A 217 -3.13 2.48 10.73
CA PHE A 217 -2.49 3.21 9.65
C PHE A 217 -2.04 2.19 8.59
N ILE A 218 -2.74 2.09 7.47
CA ILE A 218 -2.51 1.03 6.46
C ILE A 218 -2.26 1.62 5.07
N LYS A 219 -1.27 1.09 4.37
CA LYS A 219 -1.02 1.44 2.97
C LYS A 219 -1.96 0.67 2.05
N LEU A 220 -2.57 1.39 1.13
CA LEU A 220 -3.42 0.86 0.08
C LEU A 220 -3.03 1.45 -1.28
N SER A 221 -3.69 1.01 -2.34
CA SER A 221 -3.44 1.49 -3.70
C SER A 221 -4.72 1.67 -4.48
N LYS A 222 -4.82 2.76 -5.25
CA LYS A 222 -5.94 3.06 -6.16
C LYS A 222 -7.30 3.04 -5.43
N PRO A 223 -7.73 4.14 -4.79
CA PRO A 223 -8.99 4.19 -4.05
C PRO A 223 -10.21 3.70 -4.85
N ALA A 224 -10.24 3.96 -6.17
CA ALA A 224 -11.33 3.58 -7.06
C ALA A 224 -11.27 2.13 -7.57
N SER A 225 -10.34 1.28 -7.11
CA SER A 225 -10.38 -0.15 -7.41
C SER A 225 -11.37 -0.85 -6.49
N PHE A 226 -12.09 -1.85 -7.00
CA PHE A 226 -13.08 -2.57 -6.19
C PHE A 226 -12.46 -3.26 -4.97
N THR A 227 -11.28 -3.86 -5.14
CA THR A 227 -10.52 -4.49 -4.04
C THR A 227 -10.20 -3.50 -2.91
N THR A 228 -9.69 -2.32 -3.24
CA THR A 228 -9.35 -1.29 -2.26
C THR A 228 -10.60 -0.65 -1.66
N ALA A 229 -11.61 -0.36 -2.47
CA ALA A 229 -12.87 0.18 -2.01
C ALA A 229 -13.58 -0.77 -1.02
N SER A 230 -13.48 -2.09 -1.23
CA SER A 230 -13.98 -3.10 -0.30
C SER A 230 -13.22 -3.07 1.03
N VAL A 231 -11.89 -2.93 1.02
CA VAL A 231 -11.10 -2.78 2.24
C VAL A 231 -11.41 -1.46 2.96
N LEU A 232 -11.59 -0.35 2.23
CA LEU A 232 -12.01 0.93 2.82
C LEU A 232 -13.39 0.79 3.47
N TYR A 233 -14.36 0.14 2.81
CA TYR A 233 -15.68 -0.12 3.38
C TYR A 233 -15.60 -0.94 4.67
N LEU A 234 -14.79 -2.02 4.66
CA LEU A 234 -14.53 -2.83 5.85
C LEU A 234 -14.02 -1.96 7.00
N LEU A 235 -12.99 -1.14 6.76
CA LEU A 235 -12.41 -0.29 7.80
C LEU A 235 -13.41 0.76 8.31
N ASP A 236 -14.17 1.40 7.42
CA ASP A 236 -15.17 2.42 7.78
C ASP A 236 -16.29 1.81 8.65
N SER A 237 -16.62 0.54 8.42
CA SER A 237 -17.68 -0.17 9.17
C SER A 237 -17.30 -0.58 10.60
N ILE A 238 -16.01 -0.59 10.94
CA ILE A 238 -15.51 -1.05 12.25
C ILE A 238 -14.77 0.05 13.02
N CYS A 239 -14.80 1.29 12.56
CA CYS A 239 -14.10 2.38 13.22
C CYS A 239 -14.98 3.62 13.35
N SER A 240 -14.69 4.45 14.34
CA SER A 240 -15.40 5.72 14.55
C SER A 240 -15.09 6.79 13.50
N SER A 241 -13.94 6.68 12.81
CA SER A 241 -13.49 7.63 11.80
C SER A 241 -12.48 7.00 10.86
N LEU A 242 -12.77 7.03 9.56
CA LEU A 242 -11.84 6.70 8.50
C LEU A 242 -11.46 7.94 7.71
N GLU A 243 -10.16 8.16 7.53
CA GLU A 243 -9.62 9.20 6.67
C GLU A 243 -8.51 8.63 5.79
N THR A 244 -8.14 9.34 4.73
CA THR A 244 -7.07 8.95 3.82
C THR A 244 -6.09 10.08 3.59
N ILE A 245 -4.83 9.73 3.43
CA ILE A 245 -3.77 10.69 3.14
C ILE A 245 -2.80 10.13 2.10
N LYS A 246 -2.34 11.01 1.22
CA LYS A 246 -1.25 10.73 0.30
C LYS A 246 -0.09 11.67 0.61
N PRO A 247 1.06 11.15 1.08
CA PRO A 247 2.20 12.01 1.36
C PRO A 247 2.74 12.60 0.05
N ARG A 248 3.20 13.85 0.12
CA ARG A 248 3.84 14.56 -0.99
C ARG A 248 5.33 14.23 -1.05
N THR A 249 5.93 13.82 0.06
CA THR A 249 7.37 13.51 0.15
C THR A 249 7.79 12.20 -0.51
N VAL A 250 6.90 11.24 -0.72
CA VAL A 250 7.23 9.91 -1.24
C VAL A 250 6.10 9.37 -2.10
N HIS A 251 6.47 8.75 -3.22
CA HIS A 251 5.53 8.08 -4.14
C HIS A 251 4.34 8.96 -4.59
N GLY A 252 4.55 10.28 -4.68
CA GLY A 252 3.51 11.25 -5.06
C GLY A 252 2.88 10.95 -6.43
N ASN A 253 3.65 10.45 -7.40
CA ASN A 253 3.16 10.08 -8.73
C ASN A 253 2.58 8.65 -8.83
N ARG A 254 2.55 7.88 -7.75
CA ARG A 254 2.05 6.48 -7.74
C ARG A 254 0.63 6.39 -7.20
N GLY A 255 -0.06 5.30 -7.49
CA GLY A 255 -1.40 5.04 -6.95
C GLY A 255 -1.45 4.68 -5.46
N THR A 256 -0.31 4.60 -4.76
CA THR A 256 -0.24 4.25 -3.33
C THR A 256 -0.64 5.42 -2.44
N PHE A 257 -1.35 5.13 -1.35
CA PHE A 257 -1.80 6.07 -0.33
C PHE A 257 -1.97 5.35 1.02
N TYR A 258 -2.36 6.08 2.07
CA TYR A 258 -2.60 5.52 3.39
C TYR A 258 -4.02 5.81 3.86
N ALA A 259 -4.65 4.82 4.49
CA ALA A 259 -5.89 4.98 5.23
C ALA A 259 -5.60 4.99 6.74
N ILE A 260 -6.33 5.81 7.48
CA ILE A 260 -6.21 5.99 8.93
C ILE A 260 -7.59 5.73 9.54
N ALA A 261 -7.77 4.55 10.13
CA ALA A 261 -8.99 4.16 10.83
C ALA A 261 -8.79 4.37 12.34
N ARG A 262 -9.62 5.17 12.99
CA ARG A 262 -9.49 5.52 14.41
C ARG A 262 -10.69 5.04 15.22
N GLY A 263 -10.43 4.68 16.47
CA GLY A 263 -11.48 4.19 17.36
C GLY A 263 -12.04 2.87 16.83
N VAL A 264 -11.14 1.92 16.55
CA VAL A 264 -11.55 0.58 16.08
C VAL A 264 -12.40 -0.10 17.15
N GLN A 265 -13.57 -0.58 16.76
CA GLN A 265 -14.54 -1.25 17.61
C GLN A 265 -14.41 -2.76 17.42
N ARG A 266 -14.03 -3.44 18.49
CA ARG A 266 -14.03 -4.91 18.54
C ARG A 266 -15.46 -5.36 18.85
N GLY A 267 -15.92 -6.35 18.09
CA GLY A 267 -17.27 -6.91 18.22
C GLY A 267 -17.63 -7.78 17.03
N GLU A 268 -18.90 -8.19 16.96
CA GLU A 268 -19.40 -9.15 15.97
C GLU A 268 -19.08 -8.75 14.52
N ALA A 269 -19.18 -7.47 14.18
CA ALA A 269 -18.84 -6.97 12.84
C ALA A 269 -17.37 -7.23 12.49
N MET A 270 -16.44 -6.89 13.39
CA MET A 270 -15.01 -7.12 13.19
C MET A 270 -14.69 -8.61 13.13
N GLU A 271 -15.29 -9.42 14.01
CA GLU A 271 -15.11 -10.89 14.03
C GLU A 271 -15.60 -11.53 12.72
N GLY A 272 -16.75 -11.09 12.19
CA GLY A 272 -17.26 -11.55 10.90
C GLY A 272 -16.32 -11.21 9.73
N TYR A 273 -15.73 -10.00 9.73
CA TYR A 273 -14.73 -9.64 8.71
C TYR A 273 -13.43 -10.44 8.84
N VAL A 274 -12.99 -10.70 10.06
CA VAL A 274 -11.83 -11.55 10.33
C VAL A 274 -12.07 -12.96 9.77
N ASP A 275 -13.26 -13.54 9.97
CA ASP A 275 -13.65 -14.83 9.37
C ASP A 275 -13.63 -14.82 7.83
N ILE A 276 -14.17 -13.77 7.21
CA ILE A 276 -14.11 -13.58 5.76
C ILE A 276 -12.66 -13.54 5.29
N LEU A 277 -11.81 -12.72 5.92
CA LEU A 277 -10.41 -12.56 5.56
C LEU A 277 -9.63 -13.88 5.73
N TYR A 278 -9.90 -14.66 6.78
CA TYR A 278 -9.30 -15.98 6.95
C TYR A 278 -9.59 -16.90 5.78
N LYS A 279 -10.86 -16.97 5.37
CA LYS A 279 -11.27 -17.79 4.23
C LYS A 279 -10.58 -17.32 2.95
N MET A 280 -10.59 -16.01 2.68
CA MET A 280 -9.88 -15.42 1.54
C MET A 280 -8.38 -15.79 1.53
N ARG A 281 -7.71 -15.75 2.69
CA ARG A 281 -6.29 -16.13 2.79
C ARG A 281 -6.08 -17.60 2.41
N GLN A 282 -6.90 -18.52 2.91
CA GLN A 282 -6.78 -19.95 2.58
C GLN A 282 -7.03 -20.19 1.09
N ASP A 283 -8.03 -19.55 0.52
CA ASP A 283 -8.37 -19.69 -0.89
C ASP A 283 -7.25 -19.14 -1.78
N PHE A 284 -6.61 -18.02 -1.42
CA PHE A 284 -5.45 -17.49 -2.16
C PHE A 284 -4.19 -18.36 -2.03
N LEU A 285 -3.99 -19.01 -0.88
CA LEU A 285 -2.87 -19.93 -0.68
C LEU A 285 -3.06 -21.23 -1.48
N ASN A 286 -4.28 -21.77 -1.52
CA ASN A 286 -4.56 -23.12 -2.03
C ASN A 286 -5.15 -23.15 -3.45
N GLY A 287 -5.85 -22.10 -3.89
CA GLY A 287 -6.64 -22.08 -5.13
C GLY A 287 -5.84 -21.79 -6.39
N ALA A 288 -6.46 -21.87 -7.57
CA ALA A 288 -5.93 -21.26 -8.79
C ALA A 288 -6.26 -19.75 -8.80
N LEU A 289 -5.36 -18.90 -9.28
CA LEU A 289 -5.67 -17.49 -9.44
C LEU A 289 -6.11 -17.19 -10.86
N ASP A 290 -7.28 -16.56 -10.94
CA ASP A 290 -7.69 -15.71 -12.03
C ASP A 290 -8.34 -14.44 -11.44
N LEU A 291 -8.53 -13.42 -12.28
CA LEU A 291 -9.03 -12.12 -11.81
C LEU A 291 -10.45 -12.20 -11.26
N ASP A 292 -11.32 -13.00 -11.89
CA ASP A 292 -12.71 -13.16 -11.46
C ASP A 292 -12.77 -13.83 -10.07
N ASN A 293 -11.88 -14.79 -9.84
CA ASN A 293 -11.69 -15.44 -8.56
C ASN A 293 -11.26 -14.41 -7.51
N VAL A 294 -10.26 -13.56 -7.78
CA VAL A 294 -9.85 -12.51 -6.84
C VAL A 294 -11.00 -11.60 -6.47
N LEU A 295 -11.79 -11.12 -7.43
CA LEU A 295 -12.87 -10.17 -7.16
C LEU A 295 -13.99 -10.79 -6.34
N SER A 296 -14.37 -12.04 -6.62
CA SER A 296 -15.41 -12.75 -5.87
C SER A 296 -15.06 -12.90 -4.37
N HIS A 297 -13.77 -12.96 -4.03
CA HIS A 297 -13.32 -12.95 -2.64
C HIS A 297 -13.61 -11.63 -1.94
N TYR A 298 -13.38 -10.50 -2.61
CA TYR A 298 -13.69 -9.18 -2.04
C TYR A 298 -15.20 -8.90 -2.01
N GLU A 299 -16.01 -9.53 -2.87
CA GLU A 299 -17.47 -9.46 -2.79
C GLU A 299 -18.05 -10.05 -1.50
N GLN A 300 -17.30 -10.92 -0.81
CA GLN A 300 -17.69 -11.43 0.52
C GLN A 300 -17.66 -10.31 1.59
N ILE A 301 -16.89 -9.22 1.36
CA ILE A 301 -16.89 -8.03 2.24
C ILE A 301 -18.10 -7.14 1.90
N ILE A 302 -18.25 -6.80 0.62
CA ILE A 302 -19.34 -6.01 0.08
C ILE A 302 -19.47 -6.28 -1.42
N THR A 303 -20.69 -6.50 -1.92
CA THR A 303 -20.90 -6.71 -3.36
C THR A 303 -20.67 -5.42 -4.15
N LEU A 304 -20.24 -5.53 -5.41
CA LEU A 304 -20.02 -4.36 -6.27
C LEU A 304 -21.30 -3.53 -6.45
N ALA A 305 -22.46 -4.19 -6.57
CA ALA A 305 -23.75 -3.53 -6.68
C ALA A 305 -24.07 -2.69 -5.42
N ARG A 306 -23.88 -3.27 -4.23
CA ARG A 306 -24.15 -2.57 -2.97
C ARG A 306 -23.17 -1.43 -2.76
N LEU A 307 -21.88 -1.63 -3.05
CA LEU A 307 -20.86 -0.59 -2.96
C LEU A 307 -21.21 0.62 -3.84
N ARG A 308 -21.68 0.39 -5.07
CA ARG A 308 -22.15 1.47 -5.95
C ARG A 308 -23.35 2.22 -5.40
N GLU A 309 -24.29 1.49 -4.80
CA GLU A 309 -25.53 2.06 -4.27
C GLU A 309 -25.26 2.96 -3.06
N ILE A 310 -24.43 2.54 -2.11
CA ILE A 310 -24.35 3.21 -0.80
C ILE A 310 -23.02 3.92 -0.52
N TYR A 311 -21.94 3.58 -1.23
CA TYR A 311 -20.60 3.96 -0.80
C TYR A 311 -19.87 4.90 -1.77
N ILE A 312 -20.41 5.18 -2.95
CA ILE A 312 -19.77 6.11 -3.92
C ILE A 312 -19.49 7.49 -3.32
N PRO A 313 -20.43 8.18 -2.65
CA PRO A 313 -20.16 9.50 -2.08
C PRO A 313 -19.02 9.47 -1.05
N ARG A 314 -19.03 8.47 -0.17
CA ARG A 314 -17.98 8.27 0.83
C ARG A 314 -16.63 7.92 0.19
N LEU A 315 -16.65 7.13 -0.88
CA LEU A 315 -15.45 6.81 -1.65
C LEU A 315 -14.87 8.03 -2.39
N ILE A 316 -15.70 8.99 -2.79
CA ILE A 316 -15.23 10.27 -3.33
C ILE A 316 -14.55 11.09 -2.25
N GLU A 317 -15.14 11.16 -1.05
CA GLU A 317 -14.56 11.86 0.10
C GLU A 317 -13.17 11.29 0.47
N LEU A 318 -13.06 9.96 0.58
CA LEU A 318 -11.79 9.27 0.83
C LEU A 318 -10.85 9.28 -0.39
N GLY A 319 -11.37 9.38 -1.60
CA GLY A 319 -10.57 9.36 -2.81
C GLY A 319 -9.92 10.70 -3.12
N THR A 320 -10.64 11.80 -2.86
CA THR A 320 -10.27 13.15 -3.32
C THR A 320 -8.91 13.62 -2.82
N PRO A 321 -8.58 13.54 -1.51
CA PRO A 321 -7.26 13.95 -1.01
C PRO A 321 -6.10 13.15 -1.64
N VAL A 322 -6.38 11.91 -2.04
CA VAL A 322 -5.40 11.04 -2.71
C VAL A 322 -5.24 11.42 -4.18
N TRP A 323 -6.36 11.61 -4.89
CA TRP A 323 -6.35 11.91 -6.32
C TRP A 323 -5.76 13.29 -6.61
N GLU A 324 -6.02 14.29 -5.77
CA GLU A 324 -5.46 15.64 -5.94
C GLU A 324 -3.93 15.62 -5.87
N VAL A 325 -3.36 15.03 -4.81
CA VAL A 325 -1.90 14.92 -4.68
C VAL A 325 -1.30 14.11 -5.82
N GLN A 326 -1.95 13.03 -6.25
CA GLN A 326 -1.44 12.21 -7.35
C GLN A 326 -1.46 12.96 -8.68
N ARG A 327 -2.56 13.67 -8.97
CA ARG A 327 -2.73 14.49 -10.18
C ARG A 327 -1.62 15.53 -10.26
N GLU A 328 -1.43 16.32 -9.20
CA GLU A 328 -0.41 17.38 -9.15
C GLU A 328 1.01 16.85 -9.41
N HIS A 329 1.36 15.69 -8.84
CA HIS A 329 2.67 15.08 -9.06
C HIS A 329 2.84 14.54 -10.49
N LEU A 330 1.78 13.96 -11.07
CA LEU A 330 1.83 13.49 -12.46
C LEU A 330 1.92 14.66 -13.44
N GLU A 331 1.17 15.74 -13.23
CA GLU A 331 1.26 16.96 -14.04
C GLU A 331 2.66 17.56 -14.00
N ARG A 332 3.26 17.67 -12.80
CA ARG A 332 4.63 18.13 -12.65
C ARG A 332 5.62 17.19 -13.35
N PHE A 333 5.49 15.88 -13.16
CA PHE A 333 6.38 14.89 -13.76
C PHE A 333 6.36 14.94 -15.29
N ILE A 334 5.17 15.04 -15.90
CA ILE A 334 5.00 15.14 -17.35
C ILE A 334 5.63 16.45 -17.86
N ARG A 335 5.41 17.58 -17.18
CA ARG A 335 5.98 18.88 -17.54
C ARG A 335 7.51 18.89 -17.47
N ASP A 336 8.08 18.38 -16.38
CA ASP A 336 9.54 18.33 -16.18
C ASP A 336 10.20 17.48 -17.29
N LYS A 337 9.55 16.39 -17.71
CA LYS A 337 10.02 15.56 -18.83
C LYS A 337 9.92 16.22 -20.19
N ALA A 338 8.84 16.96 -20.45
CA ALA A 338 8.70 17.73 -21.67
C ALA A 338 9.82 18.78 -21.78
N LEU A 339 10.16 19.45 -20.68
CA LEU A 339 11.26 20.41 -20.63
C LEU A 339 12.63 19.75 -20.87
N ASP A 340 12.92 18.63 -20.21
CA ASP A 340 14.15 17.86 -20.43
C ASP A 340 14.32 17.45 -21.91
N SER A 341 13.22 17.08 -22.57
CA SER A 341 13.23 16.70 -23.98
C SER A 341 13.50 17.89 -24.91
N ALA A 342 12.90 19.06 -24.61
CA ALA A 342 13.11 20.29 -25.39
C ALA A 342 14.56 20.77 -25.31
N ILE A 343 15.15 20.79 -24.10
CA ILE A 343 16.55 21.19 -23.89
C ILE A 343 17.51 20.25 -24.64
N LYS A 344 17.24 18.94 -24.67
CA LYS A 344 18.07 17.98 -25.41
C LYS A 344 17.98 18.16 -26.93
N VAL A 345 16.84 18.58 -27.46
CA VAL A 345 16.68 18.89 -28.89
C VAL A 345 17.44 20.16 -29.25
N GLU A 346 17.38 21.19 -28.40
CA GLU A 346 18.07 22.48 -28.60
C GLU A 346 19.60 22.30 -28.59
N LEU A 347 20.13 21.56 -27.60
CA LEU A 347 21.57 21.23 -27.53
C LEU A 347 22.04 20.35 -28.70
N LYS A 348 21.17 19.54 -29.30
CA LYS A 348 21.52 18.72 -30.46
C LYS A 348 21.51 19.56 -31.74
N GLY A 349 20.57 20.50 -31.86
CA GLY A 349 20.52 21.47 -32.96
C GLY A 349 21.74 22.40 -32.99
N GLU A 350 22.26 22.84 -31.84
CA GLU A 350 23.48 23.67 -31.78
C GLU A 350 24.75 22.89 -32.17
N ASN A 351 24.85 21.61 -31.81
CA ASN A 351 25.99 20.77 -32.18
C ASN A 351 26.00 20.40 -33.68
N ASP A 352 24.82 20.27 -34.31
CA ASP A 352 24.72 20.00 -35.75
C ASP A 352 25.01 21.26 -36.60
N ILE A 353 24.88 22.46 -36.03
CA ILE A 353 25.26 23.73 -36.69
C ILE A 353 26.79 23.94 -36.63
N GLN A 354 27.46 23.52 -35.56
CA GLN A 354 28.93 23.62 -35.45
C GLN A 354 29.72 22.54 -36.20
N ALA A 355 29.06 21.49 -36.71
CA ALA A 355 29.70 20.43 -37.48
C ALA A 355 29.70 20.67 -39.01
N ASN A 356 29.14 21.79 -39.47
CA ASN A 356 28.99 22.14 -40.89
C ASN A 356 29.79 23.41 -41.31
N ASP A 357 30.68 23.91 -40.46
CA ASP A 357 31.62 25.01 -40.79
C ASP A 357 33.07 24.52 -40.90
#